data_AF-A0AA40TTT4-F1
#
_entry.id   AF-A0AA40TTT4-F1
#
_cell.length_a   1.000
_cell.length_b   1.000
_cell.length_c   1.000
_cell.angle_alpha   90.00
_cell.angle_beta   90.00
_cell.angle_gamma   90.00
#
_symmetry.space_group_name_H-M   'P 1'
#
loop_
_entity.id
_entity.type
_entity.pdbx_description
1 polymer ?
#
loop_
_entity_poly.entity_id
_entity_poly.type
_entity_poly.pdbx_seq_one_letter_code
_entity_poly.pdbx_strand_id
1 'polypeptide(L)' 'MQEQLDQLRLSKPVQGEISDLVRALDAASTRADLEAEAALQIEYIHGLEASRKLRPADAEKLYIIFDDAVQARLQALSD' A
#
# COMPACT_ATOMS: atom_id res chain seq x y z
N MET A 1 -9.01 -5.42 -2.50
CA MET A 1 -8.08 -4.61 -1.69
C MET A 1 -8.57 -4.41 -0.25
N GLN A 2 -9.65 -3.66 0.02
CA GLN A 2 -10.09 -3.38 1.40
C GLN A 2 -10.32 -4.66 2.24
N GLU A 3 -10.97 -5.67 1.67
CA GLU A 3 -11.18 -6.96 2.33
C GLU A 3 -9.88 -7.71 2.68
N GLN A 4 -8.81 -7.50 1.91
CA GLN A 4 -7.49 -8.08 2.19
C GLN A 4 -6.77 -7.31 3.30
N LEU A 5 -6.94 -5.98 3.33
CA LEU A 5 -6.41 -5.12 4.40
C LEU A 5 -7.09 -5.40 5.74
N ASP A 6 -8.40 -5.66 5.75
CA ASP A 6 -9.17 -5.96 6.96
C ASP A 6 -8.76 -7.30 7.61
N GLN A 7 -8.18 -8.22 6.83
CA GLN A 7 -7.61 -9.47 7.35
C GLN A 7 -6.29 -9.24 8.10
N LEU A 8 -5.64 -8.11 7.88
CA LEU A 8 -4.46 -7.70 8.61
C LEU A 8 -4.89 -7.09 9.95
N ARG A 9 -4.42 -7.66 11.06
CA ARG A 9 -4.70 -7.16 12.41
C ARG A 9 -3.85 -5.93 12.74
N LEU A 10 -3.93 -4.91 11.88
CA LEU A 10 -3.18 -3.66 12.00
C LEU A 10 -3.68 -2.86 13.21
N SER A 11 -2.80 -2.10 13.85
CA SER A 11 -3.20 -1.14 14.89
C SER A 11 -3.99 0.02 14.27
N LYS A 12 -4.90 0.65 15.03
CA LYS A 12 -5.70 1.79 14.53
C LYS A 12 -4.90 2.91 13.86
N PRO A 13 -3.75 3.36 14.41
CA PRO A 13 -2.94 4.38 13.75
C PRO A 13 -2.44 3.91 12.38
N VAL A 14 -1.96 2.66 12.28
CA VAL A 14 -1.50 2.09 11.01
C VAL A 14 -2.64 1.93 10.02
N GLN A 15 -3.84 1.53 10.48
CA GLN A 15 -5.02 1.45 9.60
C GLN A 15 -5.36 2.81 8.97
N GLY A 16 -5.25 3.92 9.71
CA GLY A 16 -5.49 5.26 9.21
C GLY A 16 -4.54 5.62 8.06
N GLU A 17 -3.24 5.52 8.32
CA GLU A 17 -2.19 5.81 7.33
C GLU A 17 -2.30 4.92 6.09
N ILE A 18 -2.57 3.62 6.26
CA ILE A 18 -2.78 2.68 5.15
C ILE A 18 -4.02 3.08 4.34
N SER A 19 -5.10 3.51 4.98
CA SER A 19 -6.31 3.99 4.28
C SER A 19 -6.02 5.25 3.46
N ASP A 20 -5.18 6.14 3.97
CA ASP A 20 -4.80 7.35 3.25
C ASP A 20 -3.89 7.03 2.05
N LEU A 21 -2.96 6.07 2.18
CA LEU A 21 -2.19 5.55 1.05
C LEU A 21 -3.08 4.90 -0.02
N VAL A 22 -4.12 4.14 0.38
CA VAL A 22 -5.10 3.59 -0.57
C VAL A 22 -5.82 4.71 -1.32
N ARG A 23 -6.26 5.76 -0.62
CA ARG A 23 -6.94 6.91 -1.26
C ARG A 23 -6.02 7.66 -2.20
N ALA A 24 -4.75 7.84 -1.86
CA ALA A 24 -3.77 8.51 -2.69
C ALA A 24 -3.49 7.70 -3.97
N LEU A 25 -3.27 6.40 -3.83
CA LEU A 25 -3.19 5.46 -4.96
C LEU A 25 -4.47 5.51 -5.81
N ASP A 26 -5.63 5.64 -5.16
CA ASP A 26 -6.91 5.71 -5.85
C ASP A 26 -7.10 6.97 -6.70
N ALA A 27 -6.52 8.08 -6.26
CA ALA A 27 -6.56 9.37 -6.93
C ALA A 27 -5.47 9.56 -8.00
N ALA A 28 -4.41 8.75 -7.98
CA ALA A 28 -3.35 8.79 -8.98
C ALA A 28 -3.89 8.50 -10.39
N SER A 29 -3.53 9.37 -11.34
CA SER A 29 -4.11 9.35 -12.70
C SER A 29 -3.09 9.22 -13.82
N THR A 30 -1.80 9.35 -13.49
CA THR A 30 -0.71 9.14 -14.43
C THR A 30 0.22 8.03 -13.95
N ARG A 31 0.98 7.47 -14.88
CA ARG A 31 2.04 6.50 -14.54
C ARG A 31 3.04 7.06 -13.53
N ALA A 32 3.42 8.33 -13.68
CA ALA A 32 4.35 8.99 -12.77
C ALA A 32 3.77 9.11 -11.35
N ASP A 33 2.48 9.43 -11.23
CA ASP A 33 1.81 9.48 -9.93
C ASP A 33 1.79 8.10 -9.28
N LEU A 34 1.45 7.04 -10.03
CA LEU A 34 1.42 5.68 -9.51
C LEU A 34 2.80 5.20 -9.04
N GLU A 35 3.86 5.51 -9.79
CA GLU A 35 5.24 5.17 -9.42
C GLU A 35 5.69 5.93 -8.16
N ALA A 36 5.28 7.20 -8.01
CA ALA A 36 5.53 7.98 -6.81
C ALA A 36 4.80 7.43 -5.58
N GLU A 37 3.51 7.09 -5.73
CA GLU A 37 2.72 6.46 -4.66
C GLU A 37 3.28 5.10 -4.26
N ALA A 38 3.73 4.29 -5.23
CA ALA A 38 4.37 3.00 -4.95
C ALA A 38 5.64 3.16 -4.09
N ALA A 39 6.47 4.17 -4.38
CA ALA A 39 7.67 4.45 -3.59
C ALA A 39 7.31 4.83 -2.14
N LEU A 40 6.31 5.69 -1.96
CA LEU A 40 5.83 6.11 -0.62
C LEU A 40 5.26 4.91 0.17
N GLN A 41 4.51 4.03 -0.48
CA GLN A 41 3.97 2.82 0.14
C GLN A 41 5.10 1.89 0.60
N ILE A 42 6.11 1.67 -0.24
CA ILE A 42 7.27 0.84 0.10
C ILE A 42 8.02 1.43 1.29
N GLU A 43 8.32 2.72 1.27
CA GLU A 43 9.02 3.40 2.36
C GLU A 43 8.25 3.31 3.68
N TYR A 44 6.93 3.53 3.63
CA TYR A 44 6.08 3.45 4.82
C TYR A 44 6.04 2.05 5.43
N ILE A 45 5.80 1.01 4.62
CA ILE A 45 5.77 -0.38 5.09
C ILE A 45 7.13 -0.77 5.67
N HIS A 46 8.23 -0.40 4.99
CA HIS A 46 9.58 -0.64 5.47
C HIS A 46 9.84 0.05 6.82
N GLY A 47 9.39 1.29 6.99
CA GLY A 47 9.49 2.03 8.26
C GLY A 47 8.71 1.36 9.40
N LEU A 48 7.54 0.78 9.13
CA LEU A 48 6.78 0.02 10.10
C LEU A 48 7.48 -1.27 10.54
N GLU A 49 8.08 -1.98 9.57
CA GLU A 49 8.87 -3.18 9.84
C GLU A 49 10.13 -2.86 10.66
N ALA A 50 10.91 -1.86 10.23
CA ALA A 50 12.12 -1.42 10.90
C ALA A 50 11.86 -0.94 12.34
N SER A 51 10.71 -0.31 12.57
CA SER A 51 10.27 0.14 13.90
C SER A 51 9.53 -0.93 14.72
N ARG A 52 9.40 -2.16 14.19
CA ARG A 52 8.68 -3.29 14.81
C ARG A 52 7.22 -2.99 15.16
N LYS A 53 6.61 -2.01 14.47
CA LYS A 53 5.17 -1.68 14.58
C LYS A 53 4.31 -2.62 13.74
N LEU A 54 4.93 -3.40 12.86
CA LEU A 54 4.30 -4.38 12.00
C LEU A 54 5.08 -5.69 12.05
N ARG A 55 4.36 -6.82 12.06
CA ARG A 55 4.99 -8.15 12.00
C ARG A 55 5.51 -8.39 10.57
N PRO A 56 6.65 -9.07 10.37
CA PRO A 56 7.18 -9.34 9.04
C PRO A 56 6.15 -9.99 8.09
N ALA A 57 5.37 -10.95 8.59
CA ALA A 57 4.32 -11.61 7.79
C ALA A 57 3.14 -10.69 7.42
N ASP A 58 2.86 -9.64 8.20
CA ASP A 58 1.86 -8.63 7.82
C ASP A 58 2.46 -7.59 6.86
N ALA A 59 3.76 -7.28 7.00
CA ALA A 59 4.50 -6.41 6.07
C ALA A 59 4.58 -7.02 4.67
N GLU A 60 4.95 -8.29 4.58
CA GLU A 60 4.97 -9.05 3.32
C GLU A 60 3.61 -9.01 2.62
N LYS A 61 2.52 -9.21 3.36
CA LYS A 61 1.16 -9.11 2.80
C LYS A 61 0.82 -7.71 2.32
N LEU A 62 1.22 -6.66 3.06
CA LEU A 62 1.01 -5.29 2.61
C LEU A 62 1.78 -5.00 1.32
N TYR A 63 3.04 -5.44 1.20
CA TYR A 63 3.79 -5.28 -0.04
C TYR A 63 3.08 -5.94 -1.22
N ILE A 64 2.59 -7.18 -1.06
CA ILE A 64 1.85 -7.88 -2.11
C ILE A 64 0.55 -7.13 -2.47
N ILE A 65 -0.24 -6.72 -1.48
CA ILE A 65 -1.52 -6.03 -1.72
C ILE A 65 -1.30 -4.70 -2.46
N PHE A 66 -0.29 -3.92 -2.08
CA PHE A 66 0.00 -2.65 -2.73
C PHE A 66 0.63 -2.84 -4.11
N ASP A 67 1.56 -3.78 -4.28
CA ASP A 67 2.16 -4.08 -5.59
C ASP A 67 1.08 -4.53 -6.58
N ASP A 68 0.22 -5.48 -6.20
CA ASP A 68 -0.91 -5.92 -7.03
C ASP A 68 -1.82 -4.75 -7.43
N ALA A 69 -2.11 -3.84 -6.50
CA ALA A 69 -2.96 -2.68 -6.75
C ALA A 69 -2.30 -1.66 -7.70
N VAL A 70 -0.99 -1.39 -7.55
CA VAL A 70 -0.23 -0.52 -8.44
C VAL A 70 -0.15 -1.12 -9.83
N GLN A 71 0.18 -2.42 -9.94
CA GLN A 71 0.26 -3.12 -11.24
C GLN A 71 -1.08 -3.10 -11.97
N ALA A 72 -2.19 -3.36 -11.27
CA ALA A 72 -3.53 -3.32 -11.87
C ALA A 72 -3.85 -1.92 -12.45
N ARG A 73 -3.44 -0.85 -11.76
CA ARG A 73 -3.63 0.52 -12.24
C ARG A 73 -2.71 0.89 -13.40
N LEU A 74 -1.44 0.48 -13.36
CA LEU A 74 -0.51 0.66 -14.46
C LEU A 74 -1.00 -0.03 -15.74
N GLN A 75 -1.56 -1.23 -15.60
CA GLN A 75 -2.18 -1.96 -16.71
C GLN A 75 -3.39 -1.18 -17.26
N ALA A 76 -4.27 -0.69 -16.40
CA ALA A 76 -5.45 0.09 -16.82
C ALA A 76 -5.11 1.44 -17.49
N LEU A 77 -3.93 2.01 -17.24
CA LEU A 77 -3.44 3.20 -17.96
C LEU A 77 -2.77 2.88 -19.31
N SER A 78 -2.43 1.61 -19.53
CA SER A 78 -1.78 1.14 -20.75
C SER A 78 -2.77 0.60 -21.79
N ASP A 79 -4.01 0.31 -21.37
CA ASP A 79 -5.16 -0.09 -22.21
C ASP A 79 -5.97 1.12 -22.69
#